data_AF-E0VUU2-F1
#
_entry.id   AF-E0VUU2-F1
#
_cell.length_a   1.000
_cell.length_b   1.000
_cell.length_c   1.000
_cell.angle_alpha   90.00
_cell.angle_beta   90.00
_cell.angle_gamma   90.00
#
_symmetry.space_group_name_H-M   'P 1'
#
loop_
_entity.id
_entity.type
_entity.pdbx_description
1 polymer ?
#
loop_
_entity_poly.entity_id
_entity_poly.type
_entity_poly.pdbx_seq_one_letter_code
_entity_poly.pdbx_strand_id
1 'polypeptide(L)'
;MANNTNKYLNLPVSRVKVIMKSSPQVENISNESIYLVAKATYLAQESLMYGQNVNELKYESIAHIVNNESKFEFLKGLLQFKVYCQFVYK
;
A
#
# COMPACT_ATOMS: atom_id res chain seq x y z
N MET A 1 -9.13 27.30 -0.67
CA MET A 1 -7.86 26.54 -0.67
C MET A 1 -8.18 25.07 -0.41
N ALA A 2 -8.54 24.31 -1.45
CA ALA A 2 -8.89 22.89 -1.34
C ALA A 2 -7.72 22.06 -1.85
N ASN A 3 -6.78 21.75 -0.95
CA ASN A 3 -5.58 21.03 -1.30
C ASN A 3 -5.85 19.53 -1.44
N ASN A 4 -5.24 18.95 -2.46
CA ASN A 4 -4.61 17.64 -2.43
C ASN A 4 -5.41 16.44 -2.97
N THR A 5 -5.93 16.55 -4.20
CA THR A 5 -5.92 15.38 -5.10
C THR A 5 -4.48 15.17 -5.55
N ASN A 6 -3.72 14.38 -4.81
CA ASN A 6 -2.45 13.87 -5.29
C ASN A 6 -2.77 13.05 -6.56
N LYS A 7 -2.55 13.61 -7.76
CA LYS A 7 -2.86 12.98 -9.06
C LYS A 7 -2.30 11.56 -9.22
N TYR A 8 -1.37 11.17 -8.35
CA TYR A 8 -0.71 9.87 -8.27
C TYR A 8 -1.44 8.81 -7.42
N LEU A 9 -2.55 9.18 -6.78
CA LEU A 9 -3.36 8.32 -5.93
C LEU A 9 -4.81 8.49 -6.36
N ASN A 10 -5.38 7.50 -7.04
CA ASN A 10 -6.81 7.44 -7.40
C ASN A 10 -7.72 7.24 -6.17
N LEU A 11 -7.31 7.71 -4.99
CA LEU A 11 -7.97 7.51 -3.71
C LEU A 11 -8.19 8.86 -3.01
N PRO A 12 -9.39 9.11 -2.46
CA PRO A 12 -9.64 10.32 -1.68
C PRO A 12 -8.90 10.25 -0.34
N VAL A 13 -7.82 11.03 -0.22
CA VAL A 13 -6.97 11.17 0.98
C VAL A 13 -7.79 11.46 2.24
N SER A 14 -8.87 12.23 2.12
CA SER A 14 -9.80 12.53 3.21
C SER A 14 -10.49 11.27 3.77
N ARG A 15 -10.88 10.33 2.91
CA ARG A 15 -11.50 9.06 3.33
C ARG A 15 -10.49 8.14 3.99
N VAL A 16 -9.25 8.10 3.47
CA VAL A 16 -8.15 7.34 4.10
C VAL A 16 -7.94 7.83 5.53
N LYS A 17 -7.89 9.15 5.75
CA LYS A 17 -7.76 9.73 7.09
C LYS A 17 -8.91 9.36 8.03
N VAL A 18 -10.15 9.38 7.53
CA VAL A 18 -11.33 9.00 8.33
C VAL A 18 -11.27 7.53 8.74
N ILE A 19 -10.90 6.64 7.81
CA ILE A 19 -10.75 5.20 8.10
C ILE A 19 -9.60 4.96 9.09
N MET A 20 -8.48 5.67 8.97
CA MET A 20 -7.39 5.55 9.94
C MET A 20 -7.82 6.00 11.34
N LYS A 21 -8.65 7.05 11.44
CA LYS A 21 -9.20 7.56 12.71
C LYS A 21 -10.33 6.72 13.31
N SER A 22 -10.92 5.78 12.55
CA SER A 22 -11.91 4.86 13.14
C SER A 22 -11.25 3.79 14.02
N SER A 23 -9.92 3.68 13.98
CA SER A 23 -9.15 2.83 14.88
C SER A 23 -8.92 3.55 16.22
N PRO A 24 -9.33 2.97 17.35
CA PRO A 24 -9.26 3.63 18.66
C PRO A 24 -7.82 3.88 19.15
N GLN A 25 -6.82 3.27 18.54
CA GLN A 25 -5.40 3.42 18.90
C GLN A 25 -4.68 4.52 18.12
N VAL A 26 -5.37 5.25 17.23
CA VAL A 26 -4.73 6.20 16.31
C VAL A 26 -5.18 7.63 16.63
N GLU A 27 -4.41 8.31 17.48
CA GLU A 27 -4.71 9.69 17.92
C GLU A 27 -4.17 10.76 16.96
N ASN A 28 -2.89 10.65 16.57
CA ASN A 28 -2.23 11.60 15.68
C ASN A 28 -1.72 10.91 14.41
N ILE A 29 -2.13 11.43 13.25
CA ILE A 29 -1.77 10.89 11.94
C ILE A 29 -1.08 11.98 11.13
N SER A 30 0.17 11.72 10.71
CA SER A 30 0.91 12.62 9.83
C SER A 30 0.40 12.52 8.39
N ASN A 31 0.63 13.57 7.59
CA ASN A 31 0.28 13.55 6.16
C ASN A 31 1.05 12.46 5.38
N GLU A 32 2.29 12.17 5.80
CA GLU A 32 3.11 11.10 5.23
C GLU A 32 2.52 9.71 5.50
N SER A 33 2.03 9.46 6.72
CA SER A 33 1.35 8.20 7.05
C SER A 33 0.09 8.00 6.21
N ILE A 34 -0.70 9.06 6.00
CA ILE A 34 -1.90 8.98 5.13
C ILE A 34 -1.49 8.67 3.69
N TYR A 35 -0.44 9.31 3.19
CA TYR A 35 0.07 9.06 1.84
C TYR A 35 0.58 7.62 1.67
N LEU A 36 1.33 7.11 2.65
CA LEU A 36 1.84 5.74 2.66
C LEU A 36 0.71 4.72 2.67
N VAL A 37 -0.30 4.92 3.53
CA VAL A 37 -1.49 4.06 3.60
C VAL A 37 -2.27 4.11 2.30
N ALA A 38 -2.46 5.29 1.70
CA ALA A 38 -3.14 5.41 0.42
C ALA A 38 -2.39 4.66 -0.71
N LYS A 39 -1.05 4.74 -0.75
CA LYS A 39 -0.23 3.96 -1.70
C LYS A 39 -0.36 2.46 -1.45
N ALA A 40 -0.33 2.02 -0.20
CA ALA A 40 -0.48 0.60 0.15
C ALA A 40 -1.87 0.05 -0.22
N THR A 41 -2.94 0.82 0.01
CA THR A 41 -4.30 0.46 -0.41
C THR A 41 -4.40 0.34 -1.92
N TYR A 42 -3.81 1.28 -2.65
CA TYR A 42 -3.79 1.24 -4.11
C TYR A 42 -3.01 0.01 -4.64
N LEU A 43 -1.87 -0.31 -4.04
CA LEU A 43 -1.13 -1.54 -4.36
C LEU A 43 -1.96 -2.80 -4.11
N ALA A 44 -2.65 -2.87 -2.96
CA ALA A 44 -3.49 -4.02 -2.64
C ALA A 44 -4.63 -4.17 -3.65
N GLN A 45 -5.27 -3.06 -4.05
CA GLN A 45 -6.30 -3.07 -5.08
C GLN A 45 -5.77 -3.57 -6.44
N GLU A 46 -4.64 -3.04 -6.92
CA GLU A 46 -4.04 -3.52 -8.18
C GLU A 46 -3.66 -5.00 -8.08
N SER A 47 -3.18 -5.44 -6.92
CA SER A 47 -2.78 -6.83 -6.68
C SER A 47 -3.96 -7.79 -6.69
N LEU A 48 -5.11 -7.38 -6.14
CA LEU A 48 -6.36 -8.15 -6.23
C LEU A 48 -6.90 -8.20 -7.66
N MET A 49 -6.74 -7.14 -8.44
CA MET A 49 -7.13 -7.11 -9.86
C MET A 49 -6.23 -7.97 -10.74
N TYR A 50 -4.93 -8.06 -10.42
CA TYR A 50 -3.98 -8.93 -11.12
C TYR A 50 -4.12 -10.40 -10.71
N GLY A 51 -4.52 -10.66 -9.46
CA GLY A 51 -4.80 -12.01 -8.96
C GLY A 51 -5.98 -12.66 -9.71
N GLN A 52 -5.90 -13.98 -9.92
CA GLN A 52 -7.01 -14.75 -10.50
C GLN A 52 -8.25 -14.79 -9.59
N ASN A 53 -8.08 -14.48 -8.29
CA ASN A 53 -9.14 -14.47 -7.30
C ASN A 53 -9.20 -13.10 -6.62
N VAL A 54 -10.28 -12.36 -6.87
CA VAL A 54 -10.55 -11.03 -6.29
C VAL A 54 -10.67 -11.02 -4.77
N ASN A 55 -10.81 -12.20 -4.14
CA ASN A 55 -10.89 -12.34 -2.68
C ASN A 55 -9.58 -12.80 -2.03
N GLU A 56 -8.53 -13.05 -2.81
CA GLU A 56 -7.26 -13.60 -2.31
C GLU A 56 -6.08 -12.73 -2.73
N LEU A 57 -5.48 -12.05 -1.75
CA LEU A 57 -4.29 -11.23 -1.96
C LEU A 57 -3.02 -12.10 -1.87
N LYS A 58 -2.47 -12.47 -3.01
CA LYS A 58 -1.25 -13.29 -3.10
C LYS A 58 0.01 -12.44 -3.10
N TYR A 59 1.06 -12.95 -2.46
CA TYR A 59 2.35 -12.25 -2.38
C TYR A 59 2.99 -12.09 -3.75
N GLU A 60 2.85 -13.09 -4.62
CA GLU A 60 3.37 -13.09 -5.97
C GLU A 60 2.76 -11.96 -6.81
N SER A 61 1.45 -11.71 -6.65
CA SER A 61 0.74 -10.61 -7.31
C SER A 61 1.25 -9.25 -6.84
N ILE A 62 1.47 -9.09 -5.53
CA ILE A 62 2.04 -7.86 -4.94
C ILE A 62 3.47 -7.64 -5.46
N ALA A 63 4.31 -8.67 -5.39
CA ALA A 63 5.70 -8.60 -5.83
C ALA A 63 5.80 -8.28 -7.32
N HIS A 64 4.92 -8.87 -8.15
CA HIS A 64 4.85 -8.57 -9.57
C HIS A 64 4.54 -7.08 -9.84
N ILE A 65 3.53 -6.52 -9.18
CA ILE A 65 3.16 -5.12 -9.36
C ILE A 65 4.25 -4.19 -8.85
N VAL A 66 4.79 -4.44 -7.65
CA VAL A 66 5.86 -3.60 -7.09
C VAL A 66 7.12 -3.63 -7.96
N ASN A 67 7.43 -4.75 -8.61
CA ASN A 67 8.57 -4.87 -9.51
C ASN A 67 8.38 -4.13 -10.83
N ASN A 68 7.16 -4.14 -11.39
CA ASN A 68 6.86 -3.62 -12.72
C ASN A 68 6.45 -2.13 -12.74
N GLU A 69 6.00 -1.58 -11.63
CA GLU A 69 5.47 -0.21 -11.54
C GLU A 69 6.42 0.71 -10.74
N SER A 70 6.97 1.73 -11.40
CA SER A 70 7.91 2.68 -10.79
C SER A 70 7.32 3.44 -9.58
N LYS A 71 6.01 3.63 -9.55
CA LYS A 71 5.30 4.29 -8.44
C LYS A 71 5.34 3.51 -7.12
N PHE A 72 5.78 2.25 -7.12
CA PHE A 72 5.97 1.42 -5.93
C PHE A 72 7.44 1.08 -5.66
N GLU A 73 8.38 1.72 -6.34
CA GLU A 73 9.81 1.45 -6.17
C GLU A 73 10.27 1.54 -4.70
N PHE A 74 9.71 2.47 -3.94
CA PHE A 74 9.97 2.62 -2.50
C PHE A 74 9.60 1.38 -1.66
N LEU A 75 8.72 0.50 -2.16
CA LEU A 75 8.31 -0.76 -1.51
C LEU A 75 9.19 -1.94 -1.91
N LYS A 76 9.98 -1.84 -2.99
CA LYS A 76 10.86 -2.95 -3.46
C LYS A 76 11.80 -3.41 -2.35
N GLY A 77 12.42 -2.45 -1.64
CA GLY A 77 13.30 -2.76 -0.51
C GLY A 77 12.59 -3.53 0.61
N LEU A 78 11.35 -3.15 0.94
CA LEU A 78 10.57 -3.80 2.00
C LEU A 78 10.15 -5.24 1.66
N LEU A 79 9.83 -5.51 0.39
CA LEU A 79 9.45 -6.87 -0.04
C LEU A 79 10.65 -7.83 -0.05
N GLN A 80 11.84 -7.35 -0.41
CA GLN A 80 13.06 -8.18 -0.41
C GLN A 80 13.43 -8.68 1.00
N PHE A 81 13.16 -7.91 2.05
CA PHE A 81 13.41 -8.32 3.44
C PHE A 81 12.64 -9.58 3.85
N LYS A 82 11.41 -9.78 3.35
CA LYS A 82 10.60 -10.94 3.72
C LYS A 82 11.19 -12.24 3.16
N VAL A 83 11.69 -12.19 1.93
CA VAL A 83 12.38 -13.31 1.28
C VAL A 83 13.64 -13.66 2.07
N TYR A 84 14.45 -12.66 2.43
CA TYR A 84 15.69 -12.88 3.18
C TYR A 84 15.44 -13.45 4.58
N CYS A 85 14.46 -12.93 5.33
CA CYS A 85 14.09 -13.50 6.64
C CYS A 85 13.63 -14.97 6.50
N GLN A 86 12.85 -15.33 5.49
CA GLN A 86 12.43 -16.72 5.30
C GLN A 86 13.60 -17.66 4.96
N PHE A 87 14.66 -17.16 4.31
CA PHE A 87 15.89 -17.91 4.07
C PHE A 87 16.81 -18.00 5.29
N VAL A 88 16.83 -16.99 6.16
CA VAL A 88 17.69 -16.94 7.36
C VAL A 88 17.17 -17.84 8.50
N TYR A 89 15.87 -18.16 8.53
CA TYR A 89 15.26 -19.02 9.57
C TYR A 89 15.12 -20.50 9.17
N LYS A 90 15.83 -20.96 8.12
CA LYS A 90 15.97 -22.39 7.78
C LYS A 90 17.34 -22.90 8.18
#